data_AF-A9QMS2-F1
#
_entry.id   AF-A9QMS2-F1
#
_cell.length_a   1.000
_cell.length_b   1.000
_cell.length_c   1.000
_cell.angle_alpha   90.00
_cell.angle_beta   90.00
_cell.angle_gamma   90.00
#
_symmetry.space_group_name_H-M   'P 1'
#
loop_
_entity.id
_entity.type
_entity.pdbx_description
1 polymer ?
#
loop_
_entity_poly.entity_id
_entity_poly.type
_entity_poly.pdbx_seq_one_letter_code
_entity_poly.pdbx_strand_id
1 'polypeptide(L)'
;FIKDDYGPESKGFVENSYLAGLTPSEFFFHAMGGREGLIDTAVKTAETGYIQRRLIKAMESVMVNYDGTVRNSLAQLIQLRYGEDGLDGMWVESQFMPTMKLTNAAFEKQFKLELSDERSLRRIYTEDVVRDLLGSSNALQEVEAEWQQLEEDRRLLRKIFPKGDHK
;
A
#
# COMPACT_ATOMS: atom_id res chain seq x y z
N PHE A 1 8.83 -45.99 -20.88
CA PHE A 1 8.00 -45.32 -21.90
C PHE A 1 8.54 -45.64 -23.28
N ILE A 2 7.67 -45.72 -24.29
CA ILE A 2 8.07 -45.94 -25.69
C ILE A 2 8.66 -44.64 -26.25
N LYS A 3 9.50 -44.71 -27.27
CA LYS A 3 10.00 -43.50 -27.96
C LYS A 3 8.81 -42.70 -28.52
N ASP A 4 8.89 -41.37 -28.43
CA ASP A 4 7.86 -40.41 -28.87
C ASP A 4 6.50 -40.50 -28.14
N ASP A 5 6.51 -41.00 -26.90
CA ASP A 5 5.35 -40.97 -26.02
C ASP A 5 5.23 -39.59 -25.34
N TYR A 6 4.18 -38.84 -25.68
CA TYR A 6 3.87 -37.52 -25.13
C TYR A 6 2.73 -37.51 -24.11
N GLY A 7 2.35 -38.69 -23.60
CA GLY A 7 1.33 -38.82 -22.55
C GLY A 7 1.66 -38.04 -21.27
N PRO A 8 0.64 -37.78 -20.42
CA PRO A 8 0.84 -37.06 -19.16
C PRO A 8 1.77 -37.85 -18.21
N GLU A 9 1.59 -39.16 -18.10
CA GLU A 9 2.39 -40.05 -17.25
C GLU A 9 3.87 -40.07 -17.64
N SER A 10 4.18 -39.98 -18.94
CA SER A 10 5.56 -39.98 -19.45
C SER A 10 6.26 -38.62 -19.29
N LYS A 11 5.51 -37.55 -19.02
CA LYS A 11 6.00 -36.18 -18.78
C LYS A 11 5.94 -35.72 -17.33
N GLY A 12 5.74 -36.64 -16.39
CA GLY A 12 5.81 -36.35 -14.96
C GLY A 12 4.50 -35.86 -14.35
N PHE A 13 3.36 -36.05 -15.01
CA PHE A 13 2.08 -35.98 -14.31
C PHE A 13 1.96 -37.17 -13.36
N VAL A 14 1.57 -36.88 -12.12
CA VAL A 14 1.35 -37.86 -11.06
C VAL A 14 -0.16 -37.91 -10.82
N GLU A 15 -0.78 -39.05 -11.13
CA GLU A 15 -2.22 -39.25 -10.96
C GLU A 15 -2.55 -39.65 -9.52
N ASN A 16 -1.69 -40.46 -8.91
CA ASN A 16 -1.94 -41.00 -7.58
C ASN A 16 -1.69 -40.00 -6.45
N SER A 17 -2.48 -40.10 -5.39
CA SER A 17 -2.28 -39.31 -4.16
C SER A 17 -1.27 -39.97 -3.22
N TYR A 18 -0.70 -39.20 -2.28
CA TYR A 18 0.19 -39.75 -1.25
C TYR A 18 -0.47 -40.83 -0.39
N LEU A 19 -1.81 -40.82 -0.25
CA LEU A 19 -2.55 -41.84 0.49
C LEU A 19 -2.64 -43.17 -0.29
N ALA A 20 -2.87 -43.09 -1.60
CA ALA A 20 -2.96 -44.26 -2.47
C ALA A 20 -1.58 -44.89 -2.75
N GLY A 21 -0.52 -44.10 -2.58
CA GLY A 21 0.85 -44.50 -2.90
C GLY A 21 1.20 -44.18 -4.35
N LEU A 22 2.47 -43.90 -4.59
CA LEU A 22 2.99 -43.50 -5.90
C LEU A 22 3.58 -44.71 -6.63
N THR A 23 3.36 -44.81 -7.93
CA THR A 23 4.09 -45.79 -8.76
C THR A 23 5.58 -45.42 -8.83
N PRO A 24 6.49 -46.36 -9.13
CA PRO A 24 7.92 -46.07 -9.19
C PRO A 24 8.30 -44.94 -10.17
N SER A 25 7.60 -44.84 -11.31
CA SER A 25 7.80 -43.76 -12.28
C SER A 25 7.35 -42.40 -11.74
N GLU A 26 6.17 -42.34 -11.11
CA GLU A 26 5.65 -41.12 -10.47
C GLU A 26 6.53 -40.66 -9.32
N PHE A 27 7.01 -41.59 -8.49
CA PHE A 27 7.92 -41.29 -7.40
C PHE A 27 9.24 -40.69 -7.91
N PHE A 28 9.78 -41.22 -9.01
CA PHE A 28 11.00 -40.68 -9.62
C PHE A 28 10.81 -39.25 -10.15
N PHE A 29 9.71 -38.98 -10.88
CA PHE A 29 9.39 -37.62 -11.35
C PHE A 29 9.11 -36.66 -10.19
N HIS A 30 8.43 -37.13 -9.15
CA HIS A 30 8.19 -36.33 -7.95
C HIS A 30 9.49 -35.98 -7.23
N ALA A 31 10.41 -36.95 -7.09
CA ALA A 31 11.73 -36.73 -6.48
C ALA A 31 12.59 -35.74 -7.29
N MET A 32 12.45 -35.70 -8.62
CA MET A 32 13.14 -34.70 -9.46
C MET A 32 12.71 -33.27 -9.10
N GLY A 33 11.41 -33.01 -8.98
CA GLY A 33 10.89 -31.70 -8.57
C GLY A 33 11.28 -31.34 -7.14
N GLY A 34 11.23 -32.31 -6.22
CA GLY A 34 11.68 -32.10 -4.83
C GLY A 34 13.17 -31.75 -4.74
N ARG A 35 14.02 -32.41 -5.54
CA ARG A 35 15.46 -32.11 -5.61
C ARG A 35 15.73 -30.70 -6.10
N GLU A 36 15.02 -30.24 -7.13
CA GLU A 36 15.16 -28.86 -7.64
C GLU A 36 14.81 -27.85 -6.54
N GLY A 37 13.71 -28.04 -5.82
CA GLY A 37 13.30 -27.17 -4.72
C GLY A 37 14.32 -27.14 -3.56
N LEU A 38 14.89 -28.29 -3.20
CA LEU A 38 15.94 -28.36 -2.17
C LEU A 38 17.23 -27.63 -2.61
N ILE A 39 17.63 -27.79 -3.86
CA ILE A 39 18.80 -27.10 -4.42
C ILE A 39 18.56 -25.60 -4.48
N ASP A 40 17.41 -25.16 -5.00
CA ASP A 40 17.04 -23.75 -5.11
C ASP A 40 16.98 -23.07 -3.74
N THR A 41 16.42 -23.74 -2.74
CA THR A 41 16.41 -23.25 -1.35
C THR A 41 17.83 -23.08 -0.82
N ALA A 42 18.72 -24.04 -1.04
CA ALA A 42 20.11 -23.96 -0.60
C ALA A 42 20.87 -22.81 -1.29
N VAL A 43 20.66 -22.62 -2.60
CA VAL A 43 21.29 -21.54 -3.39
C VAL A 43 20.77 -20.18 -2.94
N LYS A 44 19.45 -19.99 -2.86
CA LYS A 44 18.83 -18.72 -2.42
C LYS A 44 19.22 -18.34 -1.01
N THR A 45 19.40 -19.31 -0.11
CA THR A 45 19.88 -19.06 1.26
C THR A 45 21.29 -18.46 1.26
N ALA A 46 22.20 -18.99 0.44
CA ALA A 46 23.56 -18.46 0.33
C ALA A 46 23.58 -17.03 -0.26
N GLU A 47 22.78 -16.79 -1.30
CA GLU A 47 22.72 -15.49 -1.98
C GLU A 47 22.09 -14.39 -1.10
N THR A 48 20.96 -14.68 -0.47
CA THR A 48 20.25 -13.71 0.38
C THR A 48 21.10 -13.24 1.55
N GLY A 49 21.84 -14.14 2.21
CA GLY A 49 22.75 -13.77 3.30
C GLY A 49 23.91 -12.88 2.84
N TYR A 50 24.47 -13.15 1.66
CA TYR A 50 25.53 -12.32 1.09
C TYR A 50 25.01 -10.91 0.73
N ILE A 51 23.85 -10.83 0.08
CA ILE A 51 23.20 -9.56 -0.26
C ILE A 51 22.90 -8.76 1.00
N GLN A 52 22.33 -9.40 2.03
CA GLN A 52 22.03 -8.74 3.31
C GLN A 52 23.29 -8.15 3.94
N ARG A 53 24.39 -8.91 4.02
CA ARG A 53 25.66 -8.40 4.60
C ARG A 53 26.21 -7.21 3.82
N ARG A 54 26.14 -7.25 2.49
CA ARG A 54 26.57 -6.14 1.63
C ARG A 54 25.73 -4.89 1.85
N LEU A 55 24.41 -5.04 1.96
CA LEU A 55 23.49 -3.93 2.24
C LEU A 55 23.75 -3.31 3.61
N ILE A 56 23.98 -4.13 4.64
CA ILE A 56 24.34 -3.64 5.97
C ILE A 56 25.63 -2.82 5.90
N LYS A 57 26.69 -3.36 5.27
CA LYS A 57 27.96 -2.64 5.16
C LYS A 57 27.90 -1.36 4.33
N ALA A 58 27.00 -1.29 3.36
CA ALA A 58 26.79 -0.06 2.59
C ALA A 58 26.05 1.02 3.40
N MET A 59 25.16 0.64 4.32
CA MET A 59 24.26 1.55 5.03
C MET A 59 24.60 1.76 6.51
N GLU A 60 25.58 1.04 7.07
CA GLU A 60 25.88 1.07 8.51
C GLU A 60 26.29 2.44 9.06
N SER A 61 26.77 3.35 8.20
CA SER A 61 27.17 4.70 8.59
C SER A 61 26.01 5.71 8.61
N VAL A 62 24.82 5.33 8.12
CA VAL A 62 23.69 6.25 7.94
C VAL A 62 22.89 6.34 9.22
N MET A 63 22.68 7.55 9.72
CA MET A 63 21.92 7.81 10.95
C MET A 63 21.08 9.08 10.86
N VAL A 64 20.06 9.17 11.70
CA VAL A 64 19.22 10.37 11.89
C VAL A 64 19.86 11.27 12.94
N ASN A 65 20.07 12.53 12.59
CA ASN A 65 20.63 13.54 13.49
C ASN A 65 19.52 14.27 14.25
N TYR A 66 19.87 14.99 15.33
CA TYR A 66 18.92 15.75 16.16
C TYR A 66 18.13 16.83 15.40
N ASP A 67 18.59 17.25 14.23
CA ASP A 67 17.89 18.19 13.34
C ASP A 67 16.85 17.51 12.43
N GLY A 68 16.66 16.19 12.55
CA GLY A 68 15.77 15.38 11.72
C GLY A 68 16.33 15.05 10.33
N THR A 69 17.56 15.48 10.02
CA THR A 69 18.23 15.15 8.75
C THR A 69 18.90 13.79 8.82
N VAL A 70 18.98 13.10 7.69
CA VAL A 70 19.69 11.81 7.58
C VAL A 70 21.07 12.08 7.00
N ARG A 71 22.13 11.67 7.73
CA ARG A 71 23.53 11.90 7.33
C ARG A 71 24.35 10.63 7.44
N ASN A 72 25.45 10.58 6.69
CA ASN A 72 26.48 9.57 6.88
C ASN A 72 27.53 9.97 7.93
N SER A 73 28.51 9.09 8.17
CA SER A 73 29.62 9.32 9.09
C SER A 73 30.53 10.50 8.71
N LEU A 74 30.52 10.92 7.45
CA LEU A 74 31.26 12.10 6.95
C LEU A 74 30.41 13.39 7.04
N ALA A 75 29.27 13.35 7.73
CA ALA A 75 28.30 14.43 7.85
C ALA A 75 27.72 14.91 6.50
N GLN A 76 27.80 14.10 5.44
CA GLN A 76 27.15 14.39 4.17
C GLN A 76 25.65 14.16 4.30
N LEU A 77 24.87 15.13 3.82
CA LEU A 77 23.41 15.08 3.82
C LEU A 77 22.91 14.07 2.77
N ILE A 78 22.09 13.11 3.21
CA ILE A 78 21.45 12.12 2.35
C ILE A 78 19.98 12.49 2.13
N GLN A 79 19.24 12.77 3.21
CA GLN A 79 17.84 13.20 3.17
C GLN A 79 17.63 14.41 4.08
N LEU A 80 16.78 15.33 3.65
CA LEU A 80 16.37 16.51 4.44
C LEU A 80 15.51 16.12 5.64
N ARG A 81 14.66 15.10 5.47
CA ARG A 81 13.84 14.49 6.51
C ARG A 81 13.84 12.98 6.33
N TYR A 82 13.94 12.26 7.45
CA TYR A 82 13.80 10.80 7.46
C TYR A 82 12.46 10.39 6.81
N GLY A 83 12.49 9.52 5.81
CA GLY A 83 11.25 9.05 5.15
C GLY A 83 10.46 10.13 4.40
N GLU A 84 11.07 11.31 4.14
CA GLU A 84 10.44 12.50 3.55
C GLU A 84 9.31 13.14 4.40
N ASP A 85 8.92 12.55 5.53
CA ASP A 85 7.92 13.07 6.47
C ASP A 85 8.48 13.32 7.89
N GLY A 86 9.52 12.57 8.27
CA GLY A 86 10.11 12.57 9.61
C GLY A 86 9.33 11.72 10.62
N LEU A 87 8.48 10.80 10.15
CA LEU A 87 7.66 9.94 11.00
C LEU A 87 8.34 8.58 11.24
N ASP A 88 8.06 7.98 12.39
CA ASP A 88 8.52 6.62 12.70
C ASP A 88 7.58 5.59 12.05
N GLY A 89 8.16 4.70 11.25
CA GLY A 89 7.44 3.64 10.56
C GLY A 89 6.70 2.67 11.49
N MET A 90 7.07 2.59 12.78
CA MET A 90 6.33 1.78 13.76
C MET A 90 4.91 2.30 14.04
N TRP A 91 4.64 3.57 13.74
CA TRP A 91 3.37 4.25 14.04
C TRP A 91 2.55 4.49 12.77
N VAL A 92 3.06 4.10 11.60
CA VAL A 92 2.40 4.30 10.31
C VAL A 92 1.40 3.17 10.05
N GLU A 93 0.17 3.53 9.72
CA GLU A 93 -0.90 2.60 9.38
C GLU A 93 -1.42 2.86 7.96
N SER A 94 -1.86 1.79 7.29
CA SER A 94 -2.51 1.89 5.98
C SER A 94 -3.92 2.46 6.15
N GLN A 95 -4.12 3.70 5.70
CA GLN A 95 -5.42 4.38 5.74
C GLN A 95 -6.08 4.44 4.37
N PHE A 96 -7.42 4.38 4.37
CA PHE A 96 -8.22 4.53 3.16
C PHE A 96 -8.70 5.97 3.00
N MET A 97 -8.38 6.60 1.86
CA MET A 97 -8.85 7.94 1.52
C MET A 97 -10.04 7.88 0.55
N PRO A 98 -11.29 8.12 1.01
CA PRO A 98 -12.49 7.99 0.18
C PRO A 98 -12.60 9.07 -0.91
N THR A 99 -12.00 10.25 -0.71
CA THR A 99 -12.10 11.42 -1.59
C THR A 99 -11.55 11.18 -3.01
N MET A 100 -10.64 10.21 -3.13
CA MET A 100 -9.84 10.00 -4.33
C MET A 100 -10.61 9.35 -5.49
N LYS A 101 -11.30 8.23 -5.23
CA LYS A 101 -11.96 7.39 -6.24
C LYS A 101 -13.37 7.83 -6.63
N LEU A 102 -14.04 8.62 -5.79
CA LEU A 102 -15.43 9.02 -6.02
C LEU A 102 -15.61 9.76 -7.35
N THR A 103 -16.80 9.68 -7.94
CA THR A 103 -17.18 10.55 -9.07
C THR A 103 -17.37 11.98 -8.58
N ASN A 104 -17.38 12.98 -9.47
CA ASN A 104 -17.55 14.38 -9.06
C ASN A 104 -18.91 14.59 -8.36
N ALA A 105 -19.98 14.02 -8.89
CA ALA A 105 -21.31 14.09 -8.29
C ALA A 105 -21.39 13.39 -6.92
N ALA A 106 -20.75 12.23 -6.75
CA ALA A 106 -20.73 11.52 -5.48
C ALA A 106 -19.92 12.27 -4.40
N PHE A 107 -18.84 12.93 -4.82
CA PHE A 107 -18.03 13.76 -3.94
C PHE A 107 -18.80 15.01 -3.47
N GLU A 108 -19.43 15.74 -4.40
CA GLU A 108 -20.26 16.89 -4.04
C GLU A 108 -21.37 16.51 -3.05
N LYS A 109 -22.09 15.42 -3.31
CA LYS A 109 -23.16 14.97 -2.42
C LYS A 109 -22.68 14.59 -1.00
N GLN A 110 -21.46 14.09 -0.85
CA GLN A 110 -20.94 13.63 0.45
C GLN A 110 -20.23 14.72 1.25
N PHE A 111 -19.54 15.64 0.57
CA PHE A 111 -18.63 16.58 1.22
C PHE A 111 -19.10 18.04 1.14
N LYS A 112 -20.01 18.40 0.22
CA LYS A 112 -20.53 19.77 0.14
C LYS A 112 -21.62 19.98 1.19
N LEU A 113 -21.41 20.95 2.07
CA LEU A 113 -22.39 21.38 3.06
C LEU A 113 -23.13 22.62 2.55
N GLU A 114 -24.43 22.48 2.26
CA GLU A 114 -25.25 23.62 1.87
C GLU A 114 -26.01 24.16 3.09
N LEU A 115 -25.61 25.34 3.59
CA LEU A 115 -26.26 25.98 4.74
C LEU A 115 -27.70 26.45 4.45
N SER A 116 -28.09 26.51 3.17
CA SER A 116 -29.42 26.89 2.70
C SER A 116 -30.50 25.86 3.03
N ASP A 117 -30.14 24.57 3.19
CA ASP A 117 -31.11 23.51 3.44
C ASP A 117 -31.28 23.22 4.94
N GLU A 118 -32.18 23.98 5.56
CA GLU A 118 -32.49 23.89 6.98
C GLU A 118 -32.96 22.48 7.41
N ARG A 119 -33.61 21.71 6.51
CA ARG A 119 -34.06 20.35 6.82
C ARG A 119 -32.89 19.39 7.01
N SER A 120 -31.84 19.54 6.20
CA SER A 120 -30.62 18.73 6.30
C SER A 120 -29.82 19.10 7.53
N LEU A 121 -29.71 20.39 7.85
CA LEU A 121 -29.01 20.87 9.04
C LEU A 121 -29.66 20.41 10.34
N ARG A 122 -31.00 20.48 10.45
CA ARG A 122 -31.75 20.02 11.64
C ARG A 122 -31.66 18.52 11.89
N ARG A 123 -31.23 17.72 10.90
CA ARG A 123 -30.97 16.27 11.07
C ARG A 123 -29.61 15.98 11.70
N ILE A 124 -28.67 16.91 11.60
CA ILE A 124 -27.26 16.72 11.99
C ILE A 124 -26.92 17.55 13.24
N TYR A 125 -27.45 18.77 13.32
CA TYR A 125 -27.16 19.74 14.37
C TYR A 125 -28.36 20.03 15.28
N THR A 126 -28.09 20.53 16.48
CA THR A 126 -29.10 21.04 17.42
C THR A 126 -29.71 22.36 16.91
N GLU A 127 -30.95 22.65 17.31
CA GLU A 127 -31.68 23.84 16.80
C GLU A 127 -30.98 25.17 17.10
N ASP A 128 -30.28 25.26 18.23
CA ASP A 128 -29.53 26.47 18.61
C ASP A 128 -28.39 26.76 17.62
N VAL A 129 -27.63 25.72 17.26
CA VAL A 129 -26.51 25.80 16.31
C VAL A 129 -27.01 26.16 14.90
N VAL A 130 -28.16 25.64 14.50
CA VAL A 130 -28.75 25.95 13.19
C VAL A 130 -29.15 27.43 13.09
N ARG A 131 -29.68 28.02 14.16
CA ARG A 131 -30.00 29.46 14.18
C ARG A 131 -28.74 30.32 14.07
N ASP A 132 -27.68 29.94 14.77
CA ASP A 132 -26.40 30.65 14.72
C ASP A 132 -25.74 30.56 13.33
N LEU A 133 -25.81 29.39 12.68
CA LEU A 133 -25.29 29.18 11.32
C LEU A 133 -26.07 29.98 10.26
N LEU A 134 -27.40 30.05 10.38
CA LEU A 134 -28.23 30.84 9.47
C LEU A 134 -28.10 32.35 9.70
N GLY A 135 -27.81 32.76 10.94
CA GLY A 135 -27.64 34.17 11.31
C GLY A 135 -26.25 34.74 11.01
N SER A 136 -25.25 33.90 10.76
CA SER A 136 -23.86 34.32 10.58
C SER A 136 -23.44 34.28 9.10
N SER A 137 -23.14 35.45 8.53
CA SER A 137 -22.57 35.56 7.18
C SER A 137 -21.18 34.92 7.06
N ASN A 138 -20.44 34.86 8.16
CA ASN A 138 -19.09 34.29 8.20
C ASN A 138 -19.13 32.76 8.04
N ALA A 139 -20.15 32.08 8.56
CA ALA A 139 -20.25 30.62 8.43
C ALA A 139 -20.37 30.19 6.97
N LEU A 140 -21.11 30.95 6.15
CA LEU A 140 -21.21 30.67 4.72
C LEU A 140 -19.87 30.83 3.99
N GLN A 141 -19.08 31.84 4.38
CA GLN A 141 -17.76 32.06 3.78
C GLN A 141 -16.78 30.94 4.12
N GLU A 142 -16.74 30.50 5.39
CA GLU A 142 -15.86 29.41 5.83
C GLU A 142 -16.22 28.07 5.16
N VAL A 143 -17.51 27.74 5.06
CA VAL A 143 -17.96 26.49 4.41
C VAL A 143 -17.63 26.48 2.91
N GLU A 144 -17.79 27.61 2.23
CA GLU A 144 -17.41 27.73 0.82
C GLU A 144 -15.89 27.65 0.63
N ALA A 145 -15.11 28.24 1.55
CA ALA A 145 -13.65 28.14 1.53
C ALA A 145 -13.17 26.69 1.76
N GLU A 146 -13.77 25.98 2.71
CA GLU A 146 -13.48 24.56 2.95
C GLU A 146 -13.80 23.70 1.71
N TRP A 147 -14.94 23.95 1.05
CA TRP A 147 -15.31 23.26 -0.19
C TRP A 147 -14.27 23.47 -1.30
N GLN A 148 -13.80 24.71 -1.48
CA GLN A 148 -12.76 25.02 -2.46
C GLN A 148 -11.45 24.30 -2.14
N GLN A 149 -11.02 24.29 -0.88
CA GLN A 149 -9.82 23.57 -0.44
C GLN A 149 -9.92 22.06 -0.75
N LEU A 150 -11.06 21.45 -0.44
CA LEU A 150 -11.30 20.01 -0.70
C LEU A 150 -11.26 19.68 -2.21
N GLU A 151 -11.75 20.57 -3.07
CA GLU A 151 -11.61 20.41 -4.52
C GLU A 151 -10.16 20.48 -4.98
N GLU A 152 -9.38 21.44 -4.47
CA GLU A 152 -7.96 21.59 -4.79
C GLU A 152 -7.14 20.38 -4.33
N ASP A 153 -7.33 19.94 -3.08
CA ASP A 153 -6.68 18.77 -2.50
C ASP A 153 -6.99 17.52 -3.32
N ARG A 154 -8.25 17.34 -3.74
CA ARG A 154 -8.65 16.21 -4.57
C ARG A 154 -7.99 16.23 -5.95
N ARG A 155 -7.85 17.41 -6.57
CA ARG A 155 -7.12 17.56 -7.85
C ARG A 155 -5.65 17.21 -7.67
N LEU A 156 -5.04 17.67 -6.58
CA LEU A 156 -3.64 17.40 -6.24
C LEU A 156 -3.42 15.90 -5.95
N LEU A 157 -4.29 15.27 -5.16
CA LEU A 157 -4.21 13.83 -4.86
C LEU A 157 -4.29 12.98 -6.12
N ARG A 158 -5.15 13.31 -7.08
CA ARG A 158 -5.24 12.60 -8.37
C ARG A 158 -4.02 12.80 -9.25
N LYS A 159 -3.32 13.94 -9.10
CA LYS A 159 -2.05 14.20 -9.79
C LYS A 159 -0.91 13.40 -9.17
N ILE A 160 -0.84 13.31 -7.84
CA ILE A 160 0.17 12.54 -7.11
C ILE A 160 -0.02 11.03 -7.34
N PHE A 161 -1.26 10.56 -7.29
CA PHE A 161 -1.61 9.15 -7.37
C PHE A 161 -2.51 8.86 -8.61
N PRO A 162 -1.93 8.75 -9.82
CA PRO A 162 -2.71 8.64 -11.06
C PRO A 162 -3.49 7.32 -11.18
N LYS A 163 -3.06 6.25 -10.50
CA LYS A 163 -3.72 4.93 -10.56
C LYS A 163 -4.96 4.81 -9.67
N GLY A 164 -5.22 5.79 -8.79
CA GLY A 164 -6.34 5.71 -7.87
C GLY A 164 -6.14 4.75 -6.69
N ASP A 165 -5.00 4.06 -6.61
CA ASP A 165 -4.70 3.08 -5.57
C ASP A 165 -3.61 3.58 -4.62
N HIS A 166 -3.76 3.19 -3.35
CA HIS A 166 -2.85 3.45 -2.23
C HIS A 166 -1.79 2.35 -2.07
N LYS A 167 -1.59 1.51 -3.10
CA LYS A 167 -0.65 0.38 -3.12
C LYS A 167 0.38 0.53 -4.22
#